data_AF-A0AAD7NCP2-F1
#
_entry.id   AF-A0AAD7NCP2-F1
#
_cell.length_a   1.000
_cell.length_b   1.000
_cell.length_c   1.000
_cell.angle_alpha   90.00
_cell.angle_beta   90.00
_cell.angle_gamma   90.00
#
_symmetry.space_group_name_H-M   'P 1'
#
loop_
_entity.id
_entity.type
_entity.pdbx_description
1 polymer ?
#
loop_
_entity_poly.entity_id
_entity_poly.type
_entity_poly.pdbx_seq_one_letter_code
_entity_poly.pdbx_strand_id
1 'polypeptide(L)'
;MTPDYSLCCEKPLTPRPNFIGLVLTRHITGSENQLARKKRRGRTQTSRSIQEIAAPRQRIVKATFPFIQKCVATRIPWPAGSPSGDPTVDDNDFAAIIDYSWDAGIASLHLDPTDFKDCTEEEDKLMCSHISQVRGSLVTAVDALLPTAYGFVPLETLADPTPEKITETLEANRKLDPKQPIDISTMCRHPIFQKLLNIIFFAKKGLNRCSFYFDGMDLLPLETLGLMMDAIICGINRWKTGEHVVINFSAEVYTPVHEDCMKFLEAWVKEYASELQPVDLAAELQSQMLTKACGPSKAPTEVAPIRREMFPMDLFSQT
;
A
#
# COMPACT_ATOMS: atom_id res chain seq x y z
N MET A 1 -29.09 50.80 20.76
CA MET A 1 -29.46 49.42 20.40
C MET A 1 -28.20 48.71 19.94
N THR A 2 -27.51 48.08 20.87
CA THR A 2 -26.33 47.25 20.63
C THR A 2 -26.77 45.79 20.77
N PRO A 3 -26.49 44.90 19.80
CA PRO A 3 -26.84 43.50 19.97
C PRO A 3 -25.81 42.80 20.85
N ASP A 4 -26.37 42.09 21.82
CA ASP A 4 -25.72 41.27 22.84
C ASP A 4 -25.24 39.96 22.19
N TYR A 5 -23.93 39.74 22.10
CA TYR A 5 -23.35 38.49 21.61
C TYR A 5 -23.14 37.55 22.80
N SER A 6 -24.23 36.92 23.27
CA SER A 6 -24.15 35.86 24.26
C SER A 6 -23.81 34.51 23.59
N LEU A 7 -22.67 33.96 24.02
CA LEU A 7 -22.27 32.55 24.07
C LEU A 7 -23.28 31.52 23.52
N CYS A 8 -22.99 30.96 22.34
CA CYS A 8 -23.54 29.68 21.92
C CYS A 8 -22.60 28.55 22.34
N CYS A 9 -23.05 27.86 23.39
CA CYS A 9 -22.63 26.57 23.93
C CYS A 9 -21.76 25.69 23.03
N GLU A 10 -20.57 25.36 23.55
CA GLU A 10 -19.87 24.11 23.25
C GLU A 10 -20.82 22.93 23.51
N LYS A 11 -21.26 22.25 22.46
CA LYS A 11 -21.90 20.95 22.61
C LYS A 11 -20.80 19.91 22.84
N PRO A 12 -20.87 19.09 23.90
CA PRO A 12 -19.95 17.99 24.07
C PRO A 12 -20.14 16.99 22.92
N LEU A 13 -19.05 16.68 22.23
CA LEU A 13 -18.97 15.58 21.26
C LEU A 13 -19.46 14.31 21.93
N THR A 14 -20.55 13.74 21.44
CA THR A 14 -21.06 12.45 21.90
C THR A 14 -20.05 11.35 21.56
N PRO A 15 -19.82 10.36 22.45
CA PRO A 15 -18.95 9.25 22.15
C PRO A 15 -19.54 8.43 20.98
N ARG A 16 -18.81 8.40 19.87
CA ARG A 16 -19.19 7.71 18.63
C ARG A 16 -19.04 6.18 18.75
N PRO A 17 -19.80 5.40 17.96
CA PRO A 17 -19.81 3.94 18.03
C PRO A 17 -18.44 3.33 17.67
N ASN A 18 -18.07 2.29 18.41
CA ASN A 18 -16.81 1.56 18.29
C ASN A 18 -16.63 0.87 16.91
N PHE A 19 -15.77 1.45 16.07
CA PHE A 19 -15.43 1.00 14.70
C PHE A 19 -14.80 -0.42 14.59
N ILE A 20 -14.27 -1.00 15.68
CA ILE A 20 -13.40 -2.20 15.59
C ILE A 20 -14.02 -3.48 16.23
N GLY A 21 -15.22 -3.40 16.78
CA GLY A 21 -15.89 -4.58 17.38
C GLY A 21 -16.21 -5.72 16.39
N LEU A 22 -16.22 -5.44 15.08
CA LEU A 22 -16.62 -6.39 14.04
C LEU A 22 -15.45 -7.14 13.38
N VAL A 23 -14.22 -6.60 13.41
CA VAL A 23 -13.06 -7.20 12.72
C VAL A 23 -12.34 -8.24 13.60
N LEU A 24 -12.43 -8.11 14.93
CA LEU A 24 -11.69 -8.95 15.89
C LEU A 24 -12.22 -10.39 16.03
N THR A 25 -13.45 -10.69 15.60
CA THR A 25 -14.11 -11.96 15.93
C THR A 25 -13.90 -13.09 14.91
N ARG A 26 -13.27 -12.85 13.75
CA ARG A 26 -13.22 -13.84 12.65
C ARG A 26 -11.92 -14.64 12.49
N HIS A 27 -10.85 -14.37 13.24
CA HIS A 27 -9.54 -15.01 12.99
C HIS A 27 -8.97 -15.91 14.10
N ILE A 28 -9.75 -16.30 15.11
CA ILE A 28 -9.26 -17.16 16.19
C ILE A 28 -9.72 -18.60 16.00
N THR A 29 -9.10 -19.35 15.08
CA THR A 29 -8.97 -20.83 15.17
C THR A 29 -7.85 -21.31 14.25
N GLY A 30 -6.68 -21.67 14.80
CA GLY A 30 -5.63 -22.30 13.99
C GLY A 30 -4.21 -22.36 14.57
N SER A 31 -4.02 -22.45 15.89
CA SER A 31 -2.69 -22.37 16.50
C SER A 31 -1.92 -23.71 16.61
N GLU A 32 -2.52 -24.88 16.42
CA GLU A 32 -1.86 -26.15 16.78
C GLU A 32 -1.23 -26.95 15.62
N ASN A 33 -1.43 -26.58 14.36
CA ASN A 33 -0.96 -27.37 13.20
C ASN A 33 0.37 -26.92 12.58
N GLN A 34 1.14 -26.04 13.24
CA GLN A 34 2.21 -25.28 12.57
C GLN A 34 3.60 -25.96 12.54
N LEU A 35 3.87 -26.96 13.38
CA LEU A 35 5.15 -27.69 13.34
C LEU A 35 5.22 -28.82 12.30
N ALA A 36 4.07 -29.29 11.77
CA ALA A 36 4.03 -30.40 10.82
C ALA A 36 4.12 -29.99 9.33
N ARG A 37 3.96 -28.70 9.00
CA ARG A 37 3.80 -28.22 7.60
C ARG A 37 5.09 -27.78 6.89
N LYS A 38 6.26 -27.89 7.52
CA LYS A 38 7.55 -27.52 6.90
C LYS A 38 8.05 -28.47 5.80
N LYS A 39 7.32 -29.55 5.50
CA LYS A 39 7.61 -30.49 4.40
C LYS A 39 6.41 -30.65 3.47
N ARG A 40 6.23 -29.72 2.53
CA ARG A 40 5.65 -29.95 1.18
C ARG A 40 5.33 -28.61 0.53
N ARG A 41 6.18 -28.21 -0.42
CA ARG A 41 5.81 -27.53 -1.68
C ARG A 41 7.09 -27.27 -2.48
N GLY A 42 7.62 -28.33 -3.08
CA GLY A 42 8.37 -28.18 -4.33
C GLY A 42 7.36 -27.85 -5.42
N ARG A 43 6.93 -26.59 -5.49
CA ARG A 43 6.26 -26.10 -6.70
C ARG A 43 7.40 -25.88 -7.68
N THR A 44 7.43 -26.66 -8.76
CA THR A 44 8.32 -26.41 -9.89
C THR A 44 8.07 -24.99 -10.35
N GLN A 45 8.92 -24.08 -9.91
CA GLN A 45 8.88 -22.67 -10.28
C GLN A 45 9.39 -22.63 -11.72
N THR A 46 8.49 -22.89 -12.68
CA THR A 46 8.75 -22.55 -14.08
C THR A 46 9.14 -21.08 -14.09
N SER A 47 10.35 -20.82 -14.60
CA SER A 47 10.96 -19.51 -14.53
C SER A 47 10.02 -18.52 -15.23
N ARG A 48 9.45 -17.56 -14.49
CA ARG A 48 8.71 -16.43 -15.08
C ARG A 48 9.73 -15.38 -15.55
N SER A 49 10.76 -15.84 -16.24
CA SER A 49 11.91 -15.03 -16.61
C SER A 49 11.52 -14.20 -17.82
N ILE A 50 11.71 -12.88 -17.73
CA ILE A 50 11.56 -11.97 -18.86
C ILE A 50 12.45 -12.37 -20.05
N GLN A 51 13.48 -13.19 -19.82
CA GLN A 51 14.43 -13.65 -20.84
C GLN A 51 13.79 -14.55 -21.92
N GLU A 52 12.64 -15.18 -21.64
CA GLU A 52 11.92 -16.03 -22.60
C GLU A 52 11.09 -15.21 -23.60
N ILE A 53 10.86 -13.93 -23.32
CA ILE A 53 10.11 -12.99 -24.18
C ILE A 53 11.06 -12.35 -25.21
N ALA A 54 10.58 -12.08 -26.42
CA ALA A 54 11.38 -11.40 -27.45
C ALA A 54 11.85 -10.00 -26.99
N ALA A 55 13.09 -9.63 -27.30
CA ALA A 55 13.72 -8.40 -26.78
C ALA A 55 12.91 -7.09 -26.98
N PRO A 56 12.24 -6.85 -28.12
CA PRO A 56 11.37 -5.66 -28.28
C PRO A 56 10.22 -5.64 -27.28
N ARG A 57 9.60 -6.80 -27.02
CA ARG A 57 8.45 -6.89 -26.11
C ARG A 57 8.88 -6.86 -24.64
N GLN A 58 10.07 -7.36 -24.31
CA GLN A 58 10.67 -7.14 -22.97
C GLN A 58 10.80 -5.65 -22.64
N ARG A 59 11.12 -4.81 -23.63
CA ARG A 59 11.19 -3.35 -23.43
C ARG A 59 9.81 -2.77 -23.13
N ILE A 60 8.77 -3.24 -23.82
CA ILE A 60 7.38 -2.85 -23.56
C ILE A 60 6.98 -3.23 -22.14
N VAL A 61 7.15 -4.51 -21.74
CA VAL A 61 6.83 -4.99 -20.38
C VAL A 61 7.57 -4.20 -19.29
N LYS A 62 8.84 -3.81 -19.51
CA LYS A 62 9.57 -2.95 -18.57
C LYS A 62 8.96 -1.54 -18.51
N ALA A 63 8.53 -1.01 -19.66
CA ALA A 63 7.89 0.30 -19.75
C ALA A 63 6.48 0.32 -19.16
N THR A 64 5.78 -0.82 -19.07
CA THR A 64 4.44 -0.88 -18.44
C THR A 64 4.48 -0.74 -16.92
N PHE A 65 5.58 -1.11 -16.25
CA PHE A 65 5.64 -1.18 -14.79
C PHE A 65 5.27 0.14 -14.07
N PRO A 66 5.74 1.33 -14.48
CA PRO A 66 5.30 2.58 -13.87
C PRO A 66 3.80 2.87 -14.07
N PHE A 67 3.21 2.46 -15.20
CA PHE A 67 1.77 2.61 -15.45
C PHE A 67 0.95 1.65 -14.59
N ILE A 68 1.42 0.42 -14.39
CA ILE A 68 0.84 -0.52 -13.42
C ILE A 68 0.85 0.09 -12.01
N GLN A 69 1.98 0.65 -11.58
CA GLN A 69 2.09 1.34 -10.29
C GLN A 69 1.07 2.48 -10.16
N LYS A 70 0.87 3.27 -11.22
CA LYS A 70 -0.12 4.34 -11.26
C LYS A 70 -1.54 3.79 -11.10
N CYS A 71 -1.93 2.79 -11.90
CA CYS A 71 -3.27 2.21 -11.86
C CYS A 71 -3.61 1.58 -10.51
N VAL A 72 -2.67 0.81 -9.93
CA VAL A 72 -2.83 0.21 -8.61
C VAL A 72 -3.03 1.30 -7.54
N ALA A 73 -2.33 2.43 -7.66
CA ALA A 73 -2.41 3.50 -6.67
C ALA A 73 -3.66 4.36 -6.81
N THR A 74 -4.15 4.62 -8.02
CA THR A 74 -5.15 5.69 -8.27
C THR A 74 -6.49 5.19 -8.77
N ARG A 75 -6.70 3.88 -8.96
CA ARG A 75 -7.95 3.36 -9.53
C ARG A 75 -8.49 2.15 -8.79
N ILE A 76 -7.81 1.02 -8.90
CA ILE A 76 -8.33 -0.27 -8.40
C ILE A 76 -7.18 -0.98 -7.69
N PRO A 77 -6.90 -0.62 -6.42
CA PRO A 77 -5.83 -1.24 -5.65
C PRO A 77 -6.11 -2.72 -5.38
N TRP A 78 -7.39 -3.08 -5.28
CA TRP A 78 -7.90 -4.43 -5.03
C TRP A 78 -9.12 -4.67 -5.91
N PRO A 79 -8.93 -5.26 -7.09
CA PRO A 79 -10.07 -5.63 -7.91
C PRO A 79 -10.96 -6.58 -7.12
N ALA A 80 -12.25 -6.30 -7.12
CA ALA A 80 -13.21 -7.08 -6.37
C ALA A 80 -13.26 -8.43 -7.06
N GLY A 81 -12.77 -9.46 -6.37
CA GLY A 81 -12.89 -10.79 -6.92
C GLY A 81 -14.35 -11.11 -7.18
N SER A 82 -14.66 -11.78 -8.29
CA SER A 82 -16.04 -12.16 -8.57
C SER A 82 -16.64 -12.83 -7.32
N PRO A 83 -17.88 -12.49 -6.91
CA PRO A 83 -18.51 -13.01 -5.69
C PRO A 83 -18.61 -14.55 -5.62
N SER A 84 -18.20 -15.26 -6.68
CA SER A 84 -18.10 -16.72 -6.78
C SER A 84 -16.97 -17.36 -5.96
N GLY A 85 -15.98 -16.61 -5.45
CA GLY A 85 -14.97 -17.15 -4.52
C GLY A 85 -14.11 -18.28 -5.11
N ASP A 86 -13.97 -18.35 -6.44
CA ASP A 86 -13.08 -19.30 -7.10
C ASP A 86 -11.66 -18.69 -7.15
N PRO A 87 -10.68 -19.25 -6.41
CA PRO A 87 -9.32 -18.74 -6.36
C PRO A 87 -8.52 -18.95 -7.66
N THR A 88 -9.14 -19.52 -8.71
CA THR A 88 -8.46 -19.84 -9.98
C THR A 88 -8.81 -18.92 -11.13
N VAL A 89 -9.78 -18.01 -11.00
CA VAL A 89 -10.15 -17.06 -12.06
C VAL A 89 -10.61 -15.74 -11.43
N ASP A 90 -9.70 -14.77 -11.36
CA ASP A 90 -9.96 -13.38 -10.96
C ASP A 90 -9.27 -12.38 -11.91
N ASP A 91 -9.10 -12.81 -13.17
CA ASP A 91 -8.27 -12.15 -14.18
C ASP A 91 -8.98 -10.95 -14.86
N ASN A 92 -10.30 -10.85 -14.77
CA ASN A 92 -11.09 -9.87 -15.53
C ASN A 92 -10.85 -8.40 -15.12
N ASP A 93 -10.52 -8.14 -13.86
CA ASP A 93 -10.29 -6.76 -13.42
C ASP A 93 -8.80 -6.37 -13.50
N PHE A 94 -7.89 -7.35 -13.48
CA PHE A 94 -6.48 -7.10 -13.81
C PHE A 94 -6.30 -6.79 -15.29
N ALA A 95 -7.13 -7.37 -16.16
CA ALA A 95 -7.13 -7.09 -17.60
C ALA A 95 -7.20 -5.58 -17.88
N ALA A 96 -8.09 -4.83 -17.21
CA ALA A 96 -8.19 -3.38 -17.41
C ALA A 96 -6.92 -2.62 -17.01
N ILE A 97 -6.21 -3.06 -15.97
CA ILE A 97 -4.91 -2.49 -15.57
C ILE A 97 -3.84 -2.85 -16.60
N ILE A 98 -3.85 -4.09 -17.09
CA ILE A 98 -2.87 -4.63 -18.03
C ILE A 98 -3.02 -3.98 -19.40
N ASP A 99 -4.22 -3.96 -19.96
CA ASP A 99 -4.54 -3.33 -21.25
C ASP A 99 -4.10 -1.86 -21.26
N TYR A 100 -4.53 -1.09 -20.27
CA TYR A 100 -4.13 0.31 -20.14
C TYR A 100 -2.61 0.47 -20.04
N SER A 101 -1.96 -0.38 -19.23
CA SER A 101 -0.51 -0.28 -19.01
C SER A 101 0.29 -0.73 -20.23
N TRP A 102 -0.24 -1.67 -21.01
CA TRP A 102 0.33 -2.15 -22.27
C TRP A 102 0.32 -1.06 -23.33
N ASP A 103 -0.85 -0.47 -23.58
CA ASP A 103 -1.02 0.64 -24.52
C ASP A 103 -0.14 1.84 -24.14
N ALA A 104 -0.12 2.20 -22.84
CA ALA A 104 0.72 3.27 -22.34
C ALA A 104 2.22 2.95 -22.47
N GLY A 105 2.61 1.68 -22.28
CA GLY A 105 3.97 1.20 -22.50
C GLY A 105 4.42 1.36 -23.95
N ILE A 106 3.61 0.90 -24.90
CA ILE A 106 3.84 1.07 -26.35
C ILE A 106 3.98 2.55 -26.70
N ALA A 107 3.03 3.38 -26.26
CA ALA A 107 3.04 4.80 -26.53
C ALA A 107 4.28 5.51 -25.96
N SER A 108 4.70 5.14 -24.73
CA SER A 108 5.89 5.71 -24.08
C SER A 108 7.20 5.39 -24.80
N LEU A 109 7.23 4.32 -25.59
CA LEU A 109 8.37 3.91 -26.39
C LEU A 109 8.29 4.39 -27.84
N HIS A 110 7.22 5.10 -28.21
CA HIS A 110 6.94 5.56 -29.58
C HIS A 110 6.94 4.41 -30.61
N LEU A 111 6.39 3.27 -30.22
CA LEU A 111 6.24 2.10 -31.10
C LEU A 111 4.88 2.15 -31.80
N ASP A 112 4.78 1.50 -32.97
CA ASP A 112 3.51 1.37 -33.68
C ASP A 112 2.60 0.34 -32.96
N PRO A 113 1.41 0.74 -32.50
CA PRO A 113 0.47 -0.20 -31.87
C PRO A 113 0.09 -1.38 -32.75
N THR A 114 0.14 -1.26 -34.09
CA THR A 114 -0.23 -2.38 -34.97
C THR A 114 0.74 -3.56 -34.88
N ASP A 115 2.00 -3.30 -34.53
CA ASP A 115 3.04 -4.33 -34.41
C ASP A 115 2.96 -5.10 -33.08
N PHE A 116 2.23 -4.56 -32.09
CA PHE A 116 2.16 -5.06 -30.72
C PHE A 116 0.72 -5.11 -30.19
N LYS A 117 -0.24 -5.29 -31.10
CA LYS A 117 -1.68 -5.11 -30.86
C LYS A 117 -2.21 -5.88 -29.64
N ASP A 118 -1.67 -7.07 -29.38
CA ASP A 118 -2.13 -7.93 -28.29
C ASP A 118 -0.97 -8.32 -27.36
N CYS A 119 -1.23 -8.24 -26.05
CA CYS A 119 -0.37 -8.79 -25.01
C CYS A 119 -0.42 -10.33 -25.06
N THR A 120 0.73 -11.01 -24.98
CA THR A 120 0.77 -12.47 -24.91
C THR A 120 0.44 -12.97 -23.50
N GLU A 121 0.07 -14.25 -23.37
CA GLU A 121 -0.24 -14.85 -22.06
C GLU A 121 0.95 -14.80 -21.08
N GLU A 122 2.18 -14.96 -21.58
CA GLU A 122 3.40 -14.86 -20.77
C GLU A 122 3.62 -13.45 -20.24
N GLU A 123 3.34 -12.44 -21.06
CA GLU A 123 3.49 -11.02 -20.71
C GLU A 123 2.41 -10.57 -19.75
N ASP A 124 1.18 -11.01 -19.97
CA ASP A 124 0.06 -10.80 -19.07
C ASP A 124 0.37 -11.35 -17.68
N LYS A 125 0.82 -12.61 -17.59
CA LYS A 125 1.25 -13.23 -16.32
C LYS A 125 2.38 -12.45 -15.64
N LEU A 126 3.33 -11.94 -16.41
CA LEU A 126 4.44 -11.13 -15.89
C LEU A 126 3.93 -9.77 -15.38
N MET A 127 3.02 -9.11 -16.09
CA MET A 127 2.40 -7.85 -15.66
C MET A 127 1.48 -8.05 -14.45
N CYS A 128 0.69 -9.12 -14.38
CA CYS A 128 -0.02 -9.55 -13.18
C CYS A 128 0.92 -9.68 -11.98
N SER A 129 2.11 -10.27 -12.18
CA SER A 129 3.10 -10.40 -11.12
C SER A 129 3.64 -9.04 -10.66
N HIS A 130 3.76 -8.07 -11.56
CA HIS A 130 4.13 -6.70 -11.21
C HIS A 130 3.11 -6.05 -10.28
N ILE A 131 1.81 -6.28 -10.48
CA ILE A 131 0.76 -5.77 -9.57
C ILE A 131 1.02 -6.26 -8.15
N SER A 132 1.25 -7.57 -7.99
CA SER A 132 1.62 -8.16 -6.70
C SER A 132 2.91 -7.56 -6.14
N GLN A 133 3.90 -7.28 -6.99
CA GLN A 133 5.16 -6.64 -6.59
C GLN A 133 4.96 -5.21 -6.07
N VAL A 134 4.09 -4.41 -6.71
CA VAL A 134 3.78 -3.04 -6.26
C VAL A 134 3.25 -3.09 -4.83
N ARG A 135 2.25 -3.94 -4.60
CA ARG A 135 1.66 -4.03 -3.28
C ARG A 135 2.57 -4.68 -2.24
N GLY A 136 3.35 -5.70 -2.63
CA GLY A 136 4.38 -6.28 -1.77
C GLY A 136 5.41 -5.23 -1.33
N SER A 137 5.81 -4.33 -2.24
CA SER A 137 6.72 -3.22 -1.92
C SER A 137 6.12 -2.25 -0.91
N LEU A 138 4.82 -1.96 -1.01
CA LEU A 138 4.08 -1.15 -0.05
C LEU A 138 4.11 -1.77 1.34
N VAL A 139 3.79 -3.06 1.44
CA VAL A 139 3.80 -3.82 2.69
C VAL A 139 5.19 -3.85 3.31
N THR A 140 6.24 -4.13 2.53
CA THR A 140 7.62 -4.10 3.01
C THR A 140 7.99 -2.72 3.56
N ALA A 141 7.57 -1.64 2.89
CA ALA A 141 7.81 -0.28 3.38
C ALA A 141 7.03 0.02 4.68
N VAL A 142 5.79 -0.46 4.80
CA VAL A 142 5.00 -0.36 6.04
C VAL A 142 5.71 -1.07 7.18
N ASP A 143 6.11 -2.33 7.01
CA ASP A 143 6.75 -3.12 8.05
C ASP A 143 8.05 -2.47 8.57
N ALA A 144 8.80 -1.82 7.69
CA ALA A 144 9.99 -1.07 8.08
C ALA A 144 9.68 0.20 8.89
N LEU A 145 8.52 0.83 8.68
CA LEU A 145 8.13 2.08 9.34
C LEU A 145 7.38 1.86 10.66
N LEU A 146 6.64 0.76 10.79
CA LEU A 146 5.77 0.48 11.95
C LEU A 146 6.51 0.47 13.30
N PRO A 147 7.67 -0.20 13.46
CA PRO A 147 8.42 -0.20 14.73
C PRO A 147 8.73 1.20 15.24
N THR A 148 9.24 2.07 14.37
CA THR A 148 9.61 3.43 14.75
C THR A 148 8.38 4.31 15.02
N ALA A 149 7.28 4.09 14.30
CA ALA A 149 6.08 4.93 14.41
C ALA A 149 5.17 4.56 15.59
N TYR A 150 5.12 3.28 15.96
CA TYR A 150 4.18 2.77 16.97
C TYR A 150 4.87 2.14 18.19
N GLY A 151 6.19 2.01 18.17
CA GLY A 151 6.96 1.39 19.25
C GLY A 151 6.90 -0.13 19.25
N PHE A 152 6.56 -0.77 18.11
CA PHE A 152 6.68 -2.23 18.01
C PHE A 152 8.15 -2.64 18.16
N VAL A 153 8.38 -3.71 18.91
CA VAL A 153 9.71 -4.30 19.08
C VAL A 153 9.82 -5.57 18.22
N PRO A 154 10.71 -5.61 17.22
CA PRO A 154 11.01 -6.82 16.46
C PRO A 154 11.61 -7.89 17.37
N LEU A 155 11.11 -9.13 17.27
CA LEU A 155 11.62 -10.24 18.07
C LEU A 155 13.10 -10.53 17.77
N GLU A 156 13.54 -10.23 16.55
CA GLU A 156 14.92 -10.39 16.08
C GLU A 156 15.89 -9.41 16.76
N THR A 157 15.37 -8.34 17.36
CA THR A 157 16.18 -7.32 18.06
C THR A 157 16.33 -7.57 19.56
N LEU A 158 15.68 -8.62 20.09
CA LEU A 158 15.76 -8.95 21.50
C LEU A 158 17.14 -9.49 21.88
N ALA A 159 17.76 -8.87 22.87
CA ALA A 159 18.97 -9.39 23.51
C ALA A 159 18.60 -10.63 24.36
N ASP A 160 19.20 -11.78 24.03
CA ASP A 160 18.96 -13.09 24.64
C ASP A 160 17.47 -13.49 24.61
N PRO A 161 16.94 -13.98 23.47
CA PRO A 161 15.53 -14.27 23.28
C PRO A 161 15.09 -15.53 24.05
N THR A 162 14.78 -15.38 25.34
CA THR A 162 14.14 -16.45 26.12
C THR A 162 12.65 -16.54 25.79
N PRO A 163 12.01 -17.71 25.97
CA PRO A 163 10.56 -17.86 25.75
C PRO A 163 9.71 -16.84 26.54
N GLU A 164 10.15 -16.49 27.75
CA GLU A 164 9.48 -15.51 28.62
C GLU A 164 9.56 -14.11 28.02
N LYS A 165 10.76 -13.66 27.60
CA LYS A 165 10.97 -12.35 26.96
C LYS A 165 10.22 -12.23 25.64
N ILE A 166 10.18 -13.30 24.85
CA ILE A 166 9.40 -13.34 23.60
C ILE A 166 7.91 -13.15 23.92
N THR A 167 7.39 -13.89 24.91
CA THR A 167 5.97 -13.81 25.31
C THR A 167 5.63 -12.41 25.83
N GLU A 168 6.47 -11.84 26.70
CA GLU A 168 6.31 -10.48 27.23
C GLU A 168 6.32 -9.43 26.11
N THR A 169 7.25 -9.55 25.15
CA THR A 169 7.34 -8.64 24.00
C THR A 169 6.10 -8.74 23.11
N LEU A 170 5.60 -9.95 22.85
CA LEU A 170 4.36 -10.15 22.09
C LEU A 170 3.15 -9.57 22.82
N GLU A 171 3.05 -9.74 24.14
CA GLU A 171 1.99 -9.12 24.93
C GLU A 171 2.07 -7.59 24.94
N ALA A 172 3.28 -7.02 25.01
CA ALA A 172 3.49 -5.58 24.89
C ALA A 172 3.05 -5.08 23.51
N ASN A 173 3.49 -5.74 22.42
CA ASN A 173 3.09 -5.41 21.06
C ASN A 173 1.55 -5.51 20.88
N ARG A 174 0.89 -6.52 21.48
CA ARG A 174 -0.59 -6.67 21.44
C ARG A 174 -1.33 -5.53 22.13
N LYS A 175 -0.75 -4.95 23.17
CA LYS A 175 -1.32 -3.82 23.94
C LYS A 175 -1.20 -2.50 23.19
N LEU A 176 -0.32 -2.39 22.19
CA LEU A 176 -0.25 -1.21 21.33
C LEU A 176 -1.59 -1.04 20.57
N ASP A 177 -2.14 0.17 20.64
CA ASP A 177 -3.44 0.51 20.06
C ASP A 177 -3.28 0.87 18.57
N PRO A 178 -3.91 0.13 17.65
CA PRO A 178 -3.93 0.49 16.23
C PRO A 178 -4.55 1.85 15.97
N LYS A 179 -5.42 2.33 16.89
CA LYS A 179 -6.21 3.54 16.73
C LYS A 179 -5.44 4.82 17.05
N GLN A 180 -4.27 4.74 17.69
CA GLN A 180 -3.47 5.94 17.98
C GLN A 180 -2.35 6.16 16.96
N PRO A 181 -2.45 7.18 16.08
CA PRO A 181 -3.58 8.09 15.85
C PRO A 181 -4.03 8.01 14.39
N ILE A 182 -4.98 7.14 14.06
CA ILE A 182 -5.90 7.47 12.95
C ILE A 182 -6.97 8.36 13.58
N ASP A 183 -6.54 9.52 14.08
CA ASP A 183 -7.46 10.58 14.45
C ASP A 183 -8.03 11.12 13.13
N ILE A 184 -9.35 11.07 13.04
CA ILE A 184 -10.12 11.43 11.86
C ILE A 184 -9.83 12.89 11.44
N SER A 185 -9.57 13.79 12.40
CA SER A 185 -9.23 15.19 12.13
C SER A 185 -7.79 15.38 11.62
N THR A 186 -6.95 14.35 11.76
CA THR A 186 -5.53 14.38 11.41
C THR A 186 -5.09 13.16 10.60
N MET A 187 -6.02 12.46 9.94
CA MET A 187 -5.76 11.20 9.21
C MET A 187 -4.61 11.36 8.20
N CYS A 188 -4.56 12.48 7.50
CA CYS A 188 -3.50 12.82 6.55
C CYS A 188 -2.15 13.22 7.20
N ARG A 189 -2.13 13.40 8.53
CA ARG A 189 -0.93 13.67 9.36
C ARG A 189 -0.41 12.43 10.06
N HIS A 190 -1.01 11.28 9.78
CA HIS A 190 -0.56 10.02 10.34
C HIS A 190 0.94 9.79 10.04
N PRO A 191 1.75 9.41 11.05
CA PRO A 191 3.21 9.59 11.05
C PRO A 191 3.94 8.85 9.92
N ILE A 192 3.32 7.82 9.36
CA ILE A 192 3.91 7.01 8.28
C ILE A 192 3.33 7.31 6.89
N PHE A 193 2.18 7.98 6.74
CA PHE A 193 1.56 8.16 5.41
C PHE A 193 2.44 8.93 4.45
N GLN A 194 2.93 10.10 4.88
CA GLN A 194 3.82 10.89 4.03
C GLN A 194 5.12 10.14 3.70
N LYS A 195 5.68 9.42 4.68
CA LYS A 195 6.91 8.62 4.46
C LYS A 195 6.66 7.50 3.47
N LEU A 196 5.54 6.79 3.62
CA LEU A 196 5.14 5.68 2.76
C LEU A 196 4.87 6.13 1.33
N LEU A 197 4.08 7.20 1.18
CA LEU A 197 3.83 7.86 -0.10
C LEU A 197 5.16 8.22 -0.80
N ASN A 198 6.09 8.84 -0.05
CA ASN A 198 7.41 9.19 -0.56
C ASN A 198 8.24 7.96 -0.95
N ILE A 199 8.23 6.88 -0.16
CA ILE A 199 9.01 5.67 -0.44
C ILE A 199 8.50 4.97 -1.71
N ILE A 200 7.19 4.81 -1.83
CA ILE A 200 6.60 4.02 -2.91
C ILE A 200 6.58 4.78 -4.22
N PHE A 201 6.17 6.04 -4.18
CA PHE A 201 5.96 6.81 -5.40
C PHE A 201 7.12 7.75 -5.72
N PHE A 202 7.96 8.14 -4.75
CA PHE A 202 8.94 9.24 -4.94
C PHE A 202 10.40 8.89 -4.56
N ALA A 203 10.73 7.67 -4.14
CA ALA A 203 12.07 7.34 -3.65
C ALA A 203 13.19 7.38 -4.70
N LYS A 204 12.88 7.11 -5.98
CA LYS A 204 13.90 7.07 -7.04
C LYS A 204 14.07 8.44 -7.68
N LYS A 205 15.30 8.95 -7.67
CA LYS A 205 15.73 10.17 -8.37
C LYS A 205 15.63 9.98 -9.89
N GLY A 206 15.27 11.03 -10.64
CA GLY A 206 15.45 11.09 -12.10
C GLY A 206 14.19 11.22 -12.97
N LEU A 207 12.99 11.11 -12.39
CA LEU A 207 11.72 11.42 -13.07
C LEU A 207 10.95 12.45 -12.24
N ASN A 208 10.27 13.40 -12.88
CA ASN A 208 9.26 14.22 -12.22
C ASN A 208 8.04 13.32 -11.90
N ARG A 209 8.19 12.48 -10.88
CA ARG A 209 7.24 11.41 -10.57
C ARG A 209 5.88 11.95 -10.13
N CYS A 210 5.85 13.18 -9.60
CA CYS A 210 4.61 13.88 -9.30
C CYS A 210 3.76 14.02 -10.56
N SER A 211 4.34 14.60 -11.61
CA SER A 211 3.66 14.76 -12.91
C SER A 211 3.52 13.44 -13.68
N PHE A 212 3.98 12.30 -13.16
CA PHE A 212 3.75 11.01 -13.81
C PHE A 212 2.56 10.29 -13.16
N TYR A 213 2.62 10.09 -11.83
CA TYR A 213 1.61 9.35 -11.08
C TYR A 213 0.34 10.17 -10.87
N PHE A 214 0.46 11.47 -10.60
CA PHE A 214 -0.63 12.34 -10.20
C PHE A 214 -0.80 13.54 -11.15
N ASP A 215 -0.48 13.35 -12.43
CA ASP A 215 -0.65 14.39 -13.44
C ASP A 215 -2.13 14.80 -13.56
N GLY A 216 -2.37 16.12 -13.60
CA GLY A 216 -3.72 16.69 -13.65
C GLY A 216 -4.55 16.46 -12.38
N MET A 217 -3.94 16.03 -11.27
CA MET A 217 -4.62 15.86 -9.99
C MET A 217 -4.22 16.96 -9.01
N ASP A 218 -5.19 17.69 -8.48
CA ASP A 218 -4.97 18.68 -7.43
C ASP A 218 -5.02 18.05 -6.02
N LEU A 219 -5.63 16.87 -5.92
CA LEU A 219 -5.88 16.12 -4.69
C LEU A 219 -5.28 14.72 -4.80
N LEU A 220 -4.72 14.22 -3.70
CA LEU A 220 -4.32 12.82 -3.61
C LEU A 220 -5.57 11.91 -3.69
N PRO A 221 -5.64 10.94 -4.61
CA PRO A 221 -6.80 10.06 -4.76
C PRO A 221 -7.14 9.29 -3.48
N LEU A 222 -8.43 9.09 -3.21
CA LEU A 222 -8.89 8.31 -2.05
C LEU A 222 -8.43 6.86 -2.14
N GLU A 223 -8.34 6.32 -3.35
CA GLU A 223 -7.81 5.00 -3.65
C GLU A 223 -6.37 4.86 -3.18
N THR A 224 -5.56 5.91 -3.35
CA THR A 224 -4.16 5.93 -2.88
C THR A 224 -4.10 5.94 -1.36
N LEU A 225 -4.98 6.72 -0.70
CA LEU A 225 -5.10 6.72 0.75
C LEU A 225 -5.59 5.37 1.28
N GLY A 226 -6.60 4.78 0.66
CA GLY A 226 -7.19 3.49 1.03
C GLY A 226 -6.18 2.36 0.93
N LEU A 227 -5.43 2.32 -0.18
CA LEU A 227 -4.33 1.37 -0.37
C LEU A 227 -3.25 1.51 0.72
N MET A 228 -2.88 2.73 1.10
CA MET A 228 -1.93 2.91 2.20
C MET A 228 -2.53 2.51 3.56
N MET A 229 -3.79 2.87 3.82
CA MET A 229 -4.52 2.55 5.05
C MET A 229 -4.60 1.03 5.27
N ASP A 230 -5.03 0.27 4.25
CA ASP A 230 -5.18 -1.18 4.38
C ASP A 230 -3.83 -1.85 4.68
N ALA A 231 -2.76 -1.43 4.02
CA ALA A 231 -1.43 -1.99 4.22
C ALA A 231 -0.93 -1.70 5.64
N ILE A 232 -1.21 -0.52 6.17
CA ILE A 232 -0.89 -0.13 7.55
C ILE A 232 -1.67 -0.97 8.55
N ILE A 233 -2.98 -1.09 8.37
CA ILE A 233 -3.86 -1.87 9.27
C ILE A 233 -3.44 -3.35 9.27
N CYS A 234 -3.23 -3.93 8.09
CA CYS A 234 -2.74 -5.30 7.96
C CYS A 234 -1.35 -5.47 8.59
N GLY A 235 -0.45 -4.50 8.40
CA GLY A 235 0.87 -4.49 9.03
C GLY A 235 0.76 -4.51 10.56
N ILE A 236 -0.01 -3.59 11.15
CA ILE A 236 -0.26 -3.52 12.59
C ILE A 236 -0.81 -4.85 13.11
N ASN A 237 -1.79 -5.43 12.42
CA ASN A 237 -2.39 -6.70 12.82
C ASN A 237 -1.34 -7.83 12.88
N ARG A 238 -0.44 -7.91 11.90
CA ARG A 238 0.66 -8.89 11.92
C ARG A 238 1.62 -8.69 13.10
N TRP A 239 1.98 -7.44 13.38
CA TRP A 239 2.82 -7.10 14.53
C TRP A 239 2.16 -7.50 15.87
N LYS A 240 0.82 -7.36 15.97
CA LYS A 240 0.07 -7.76 17.16
C LYS A 240 -0.06 -9.27 17.30
N THR A 241 -0.30 -10.00 16.22
CA THR A 241 -0.40 -11.47 16.31
C THR A 241 0.96 -12.10 16.58
N GLY A 242 2.07 -11.42 16.22
CA GLY A 242 3.41 -11.99 16.22
C GLY A 242 3.65 -12.89 15.00
N GLU A 243 2.66 -12.96 14.09
CA GLU A 243 2.76 -13.71 12.85
C GLU A 243 3.46 -12.84 11.82
N HIS A 244 4.79 -12.77 11.92
CA HIS A 244 5.66 -12.32 10.82
C HIS A 244 5.76 -13.37 9.70
N VAL A 245 4.72 -14.19 9.54
CA VAL A 245 4.64 -15.12 8.43
C VAL A 245 4.45 -14.29 7.17
N VAL A 246 5.11 -14.70 6.09
CA VAL A 246 4.83 -14.19 4.75
C VAL A 246 3.38 -14.52 4.43
N ILE A 247 2.46 -13.61 4.77
CA ILE A 247 1.06 -13.71 4.36
C ILE A 247 1.09 -13.55 2.85
N ASN A 248 0.60 -14.58 2.15
CA ASN A 248 0.43 -14.48 0.71
C ASN A 248 -0.48 -13.31 0.42
N PHE A 249 -0.02 -12.43 -0.45
CA PHE A 249 -0.71 -11.23 -0.83
C PHE A 249 -1.90 -11.60 -1.72
N SER A 250 -3.02 -11.99 -1.12
CA SER A 250 -4.26 -12.33 -1.83
C SER A 250 -5.29 -11.22 -1.67
N ALA A 251 -6.05 -10.99 -2.74
CA ALA A 251 -7.20 -10.10 -2.70
C ALA A 251 -8.18 -10.53 -1.61
N GLU A 252 -8.40 -11.83 -1.42
CA GLU A 252 -9.29 -12.38 -0.38
C GLU A 252 -9.02 -11.84 1.03
N VAL A 253 -7.76 -11.64 1.42
CA VAL A 253 -7.40 -11.17 2.76
C VAL A 253 -7.55 -9.65 2.89
N TYR A 254 -7.21 -8.90 1.84
CA TYR A 254 -7.09 -7.46 1.93
C TYR A 254 -8.33 -6.71 1.39
N THR A 255 -9.10 -7.28 0.46
CA THR A 255 -10.30 -6.64 -0.09
C THR A 255 -11.29 -6.24 1.00
N PRO A 256 -11.63 -7.08 2.00
CA PRO A 256 -12.54 -6.66 3.08
C PRO A 256 -11.98 -5.49 3.90
N VAL A 257 -10.67 -5.51 4.20
CA VAL A 257 -9.99 -4.43 4.93
C VAL A 257 -10.00 -3.15 4.10
N HIS A 258 -9.76 -3.26 2.79
CA HIS A 258 -9.77 -2.14 1.87
C HIS A 258 -11.15 -1.52 1.73
N GLU A 259 -12.20 -2.31 1.55
CA GLU A 259 -13.59 -1.83 1.49
C GLU A 259 -13.97 -1.06 2.76
N ASP A 260 -13.55 -1.54 3.93
CA ASP A 260 -13.77 -0.85 5.20
C ASP A 260 -12.96 0.46 5.29
N CYS A 261 -11.73 0.49 4.76
CA CYS A 261 -10.95 1.73 4.62
C CYS A 261 -11.65 2.73 3.69
N MET A 262 -12.19 2.28 2.56
CA MET A 262 -12.88 3.14 1.59
C MET A 262 -14.15 3.73 2.18
N LYS A 263 -15.00 2.92 2.83
CA LYS A 263 -16.20 3.42 3.54
C LYS A 263 -15.84 4.45 4.61
N PHE A 264 -14.74 4.24 5.31
CA PHE A 264 -14.22 5.18 6.30
C PHE A 264 -13.74 6.48 5.65
N LEU A 265 -12.99 6.40 4.56
CA LEU A 265 -12.50 7.57 3.80
C LEU A 265 -13.64 8.39 3.21
N GLU A 266 -14.66 7.74 2.65
CA GLU A 266 -15.85 8.39 2.12
C GLU A 266 -16.64 9.11 3.22
N ALA A 267 -16.82 8.46 4.38
CA ALA A 267 -17.45 9.08 5.53
C ALA A 267 -16.64 10.27 6.04
N TRP A 268 -15.31 10.16 6.06
CA TRP A 268 -14.40 11.25 6.40
C TRP A 268 -14.54 12.43 5.44
N VAL A 269 -14.45 12.22 4.13
CA VAL A 269 -14.65 13.30 3.14
C VAL A 269 -16.02 13.95 3.36
N LYS A 270 -17.08 13.17 3.50
CA LYS A 270 -18.43 13.71 3.70
C LYS A 270 -18.57 14.57 4.96
N GLU A 271 -17.94 14.16 6.06
CA GLU A 271 -17.99 14.90 7.33
C GLU A 271 -17.22 16.23 7.25
N TYR A 272 -16.03 16.20 6.63
CA TYR A 272 -15.10 17.33 6.59
C TYR A 272 -15.24 18.24 5.36
N ALA A 273 -16.01 17.80 4.35
CA ALA A 273 -16.49 18.61 3.24
C ALA A 273 -17.91 19.17 3.50
N SER A 274 -18.47 18.98 4.70
CA SER A 274 -19.84 19.41 4.99
C SER A 274 -20.01 20.93 4.85
N GLU A 275 -21.18 21.36 4.37
CA GLU A 275 -21.55 22.78 4.14
C GLU A 275 -21.44 23.67 5.40
N LEU A 276 -21.27 23.07 6.57
CA LEU A 276 -21.10 23.75 7.86
C LEU A 276 -19.65 24.19 8.11
N GLN A 277 -18.68 23.72 7.33
CA GLN A 277 -17.29 24.19 7.39
C GLN A 277 -17.01 25.21 6.27
N PRO A 278 -16.30 26.31 6.56
CA PRO A 278 -15.99 27.33 5.55
C PRO A 278 -14.97 26.86 4.51
N VAL A 279 -14.29 25.73 4.76
CA VAL A 279 -13.25 25.14 3.91
C VAL A 279 -13.45 23.63 3.90
N ASP A 280 -13.34 23.02 2.72
CA ASP A 280 -13.25 21.56 2.58
C ASP A 280 -11.90 21.08 3.14
N LEU A 281 -11.90 20.72 4.43
CA LEU A 281 -10.68 20.33 5.14
C LEU A 281 -10.09 19.03 4.56
N ALA A 282 -10.94 18.15 4.02
CA ALA A 282 -10.48 16.90 3.43
C ALA A 282 -9.66 17.18 2.16
N ALA A 283 -10.20 18.02 1.26
CA ALA A 283 -9.49 18.46 0.06
C ALA A 283 -8.18 19.18 0.40
N GLU A 284 -8.19 20.09 1.38
CA GLU A 284 -6.98 20.80 1.82
C GLU A 284 -5.90 19.82 2.31
N LEU A 285 -6.27 18.83 3.13
CA LEU A 285 -5.34 17.84 3.65
C LEU A 285 -4.80 16.92 2.54
N GLN A 286 -5.63 16.49 1.59
CA GLN A 286 -5.21 15.72 0.42
C GLN A 286 -4.22 16.52 -0.46
N SER A 287 -4.51 17.81 -0.68
CA SER A 287 -3.65 18.70 -1.45
C SER A 287 -2.31 18.95 -0.74
N GLN A 288 -2.31 19.15 0.58
CA GLN A 288 -1.09 19.31 1.36
C GLN A 288 -0.19 18.07 1.29
N MET A 289 -0.75 16.86 1.40
CA MET A 289 0.01 15.62 1.26
C MET A 289 0.65 15.49 -0.12
N LEU A 290 -0.13 15.74 -1.18
CA LEU A 290 0.36 15.68 -2.54
C LEU A 290 1.46 16.72 -2.78
N THR A 291 1.21 17.97 -2.37
CA THR A 291 2.19 19.08 -2.45
C THR A 291 3.48 18.74 -1.71
N LYS A 292 3.39 18.20 -0.50
CA LYS A 292 4.55 17.81 0.30
C LYS A 292 5.31 16.63 -0.30
N ALA A 293 4.62 15.69 -0.96
CA ALA A 293 5.26 14.59 -1.67
C ALA A 293 5.98 15.06 -2.95
N CYS A 294 5.39 16.03 -3.64
CA CYS A 294 5.91 16.60 -4.88
C CYS A 294 7.01 17.66 -4.66
N GLY A 295 6.96 18.39 -3.54
CA GLY A 295 7.91 19.44 -3.15
C GLY A 295 9.40 19.05 -3.11
N PRO A 296 9.81 17.88 -2.55
CA PRO A 296 11.23 17.50 -2.52
C PRO A 296 11.84 17.24 -3.90
N SER A 297 11.05 17.12 -4.96
CA SER A 297 11.55 17.03 -6.35
C SER A 297 12.23 18.33 -6.83
N LYS A 298 11.99 19.46 -6.15
CA LYS A 298 12.56 20.78 -6.50
C LYS A 298 13.73 21.24 -5.61
N ALA A 299 14.10 20.49 -4.58
CA ALA A 299 15.23 20.83 -3.71
C ALA A 299 16.41 19.86 -3.93
N PRO A 300 17.67 20.35 -4.03
CA PRO A 300 18.83 19.48 -4.05
C PRO A 300 19.05 18.93 -2.64
N THR A 301 18.38 17.83 -2.30
CA THR A 301 18.53 17.21 -0.98
C THR A 301 19.71 16.25 -0.99
N GLU A 302 20.80 16.73 -0.39
CA GLU A 302 21.87 15.96 0.23
C GLU A 302 21.22 15.09 1.33
N VAL A 303 20.84 13.86 0.98
CA VAL A 303 20.35 12.86 1.94
C VAL A 303 21.55 12.05 2.37
N ALA A 304 21.87 12.09 3.66
CA ALA A 304 22.90 11.26 4.28
C ALA A 304 22.72 9.77 3.87
N PRO A 305 23.82 9.04 3.61
CA PRO A 305 23.73 7.69 3.09
C PRO A 305 23.06 6.79 4.13
N ILE A 306 21.88 6.29 3.78
CA ILE A 306 21.34 5.05 4.36
C ILE A 306 22.40 3.99 4.09
N ARG A 307 23.02 3.44 5.15
CA ARG A 307 23.95 2.32 5.04
C ARG A 307 23.25 1.21 4.25
N ARG A 308 23.64 1.08 2.98
CA ARG A 308 23.43 -0.15 2.22
C ARG A 308 24.34 -1.18 2.86
N GLU A 309 23.79 -2.07 3.67
CA GLU A 309 24.42 -3.37 3.82
C GLU A 309 24.41 -4.02 2.44
N MET A 310 25.61 -4.16 1.89
CA MET A 310 25.90 -4.73 0.58
C MET A 310 25.37 -6.16 0.52
N PHE A 311 24.30 -6.37 -0.24
CA PHE A 311 24.13 -7.65 -0.92
C PHE A 311 25.12 -7.67 -2.09
N PRO A 312 26.05 -8.64 -2.16
CA PRO A 312 26.97 -8.73 -3.29
C PRO A 312 26.18 -9.18 -4.52
N MET A 313 25.99 -8.26 -5.46
CA MET A 313 25.55 -8.52 -6.83
C MET A 313 26.77 -8.33 -7.74
N ASP A 314 27.74 -9.23 -7.62
CA ASP A 314 28.78 -9.44 -8.62
C ASP A 314 28.70 -10.89 -9.05
N LEU A 315 28.12 -11.10 -10.23
CA LEU A 315 28.36 -12.24 -11.12
C LEU A 315 27.47 -12.01 -12.33
N PHE A 316 27.96 -11.26 -13.31
CA PHE A 316 27.79 -11.49 -14.74
C PHE A 316 28.63 -10.46 -15.50
N SER A 317 29.91 -10.78 -15.60
CA SER A 317 30.80 -10.31 -16.66
C SER A 317 31.80 -11.43 -16.92
N GLN A 318 32.07 -11.71 -18.20
CA GLN A 318 32.78 -12.87 -18.75
C GLN A 318 31.86 -14.12 -18.76
N THR A 319 31.38 -14.64 -19.89
CA THR A 319 31.98 -14.85 -21.22
C THR A 319 30.93 -14.73 -22.32
#